data_AF-A0A950X2E6-F1
#
_entry.id   AF-A0A950X2E6-F1
#
_cell.length_a   1.000
_cell.length_b   1.000
_cell.length_c   1.000
_cell.angle_alpha   90.00
_cell.angle_beta   90.00
_cell.angle_gamma   90.00
#
_symmetry.space_group_name_H-M   'P 1'
#
loop_
_entity.id
_entity.type
_entity.pdbx_description
1 polymer ?
#
loop_
_entity_poly.entity_id
_entity_poly.type
_entity_poly.pdbx_seq_one_letter_code
_entity_poly.pdbx_strand_id
1 'polypeptide(L)'
;MNKQIFTAALISAFALAPFGAKARAADTASSECFKPFSPETKTLEFKAKKPPYRVALANGFIGNTWRIEMIKCLQAYAEDPEVKPLIKELKIVSTGTDVAAQIGAVDNFINAGYDIVLINAVSSTAFKPVIERAKRAGVMLISYDNTIDSDQTVEINEDQVEIGHLMGQWLVKHMGTKGNIIEVRGVAGNPVDLERHKGLREVLDKEPDIKSVEVVGNWDDGTAQKAVADAIAIHGKFDGMACQGGTTGAVRALIDAKNPFIPVAGEAENGFRKLIAEHANDGLKGWSYGQSPALVALALKAGLAAMQGTSLPQYISAPIPQTDYTTMKAGVDYFPDLSDDFFVASGFPQCNITLNAGKLMNAAKTQ
;
A
#
# COMPACT_ATOMS: atom_id res chain seq x y z
N MET A 1 51.13 -61.49 -13.76
CA MET A 1 50.83 -60.44 -12.76
C MET A 1 49.57 -59.72 -13.19
N ASN A 2 48.49 -59.91 -12.42
CA ASN A 2 47.13 -59.45 -12.69
C ASN A 2 47.02 -57.94 -12.92
N LYS A 3 46.27 -57.53 -13.95
CA LYS A 3 45.47 -56.30 -13.93
C LYS A 3 44.11 -56.57 -14.56
N GLN A 4 43.09 -56.68 -13.70
CA GLN A 4 41.68 -56.59 -14.09
C GLN A 4 41.39 -55.16 -14.51
N ILE A 5 40.80 -54.98 -15.70
CA ILE A 5 40.20 -53.72 -16.14
C ILE A 5 38.69 -53.97 -16.17
N PHE A 6 37.98 -53.41 -15.21
CA PHE A 6 36.52 -53.36 -15.19
C PHE A 6 36.04 -52.34 -16.22
N THR A 7 35.29 -52.79 -17.21
CA THR A 7 34.55 -51.93 -18.15
C THR A 7 33.22 -51.54 -17.50
N ALA A 8 33.08 -50.29 -17.06
CA ALA A 8 31.80 -49.74 -16.61
C ALA A 8 31.06 -49.13 -17.80
N ALA A 9 30.01 -49.79 -18.27
CA ALA A 9 29.07 -49.22 -19.23
C ALA A 9 28.15 -48.23 -18.49
N LEU A 10 28.29 -46.93 -18.76
CA LEU A 10 27.30 -45.94 -18.34
C LEU A 10 26.07 -46.06 -19.24
N ILE A 11 24.98 -46.59 -18.68
CA ILE A 11 23.63 -46.47 -19.24
C ILE A 11 23.12 -45.08 -18.85
N SER A 12 23.08 -44.15 -19.81
CA SER A 12 22.45 -42.84 -19.63
C SER A 12 20.93 -43.01 -19.64
N ALA A 13 20.31 -42.99 -18.47
CA ALA A 13 18.86 -42.88 -18.34
C ALA A 13 18.44 -41.43 -18.63
N PHE A 14 17.86 -41.20 -19.81
CA PHE A 14 17.10 -39.98 -20.09
C PHE A 14 15.80 -40.03 -19.26
N ALA A 15 15.80 -39.34 -18.12
CA ALA A 15 14.57 -39.07 -17.39
C ALA A 15 13.79 -37.97 -18.16
N LEU A 16 12.73 -38.38 -18.85
CA LEU A 16 11.69 -37.49 -19.34
C LEU A 16 11.02 -36.83 -18.14
N ALA A 17 11.24 -35.54 -17.94
CA ALA A 17 10.47 -34.74 -16.99
C ALA A 17 9.03 -34.61 -17.49
N PRO A 18 8.01 -34.81 -16.64
CA PRO A 18 6.62 -34.68 -17.06
C PRO A 18 6.30 -33.21 -17.32
N PHE A 19 5.95 -32.91 -18.56
CA PHE A 19 5.21 -31.69 -18.93
C PHE A 19 3.86 -31.73 -18.20
N GLY A 20 3.64 -30.82 -17.24
CA GLY A 20 2.30 -30.59 -16.68
C GLY A 20 2.23 -30.46 -15.16
N ALA A 21 2.84 -29.43 -14.59
CA ALA A 21 2.34 -28.81 -13.38
C ALA A 21 2.39 -27.29 -13.59
N LYS A 22 1.22 -26.63 -13.57
CA LYS A 22 1.17 -25.15 -13.53
C LYS A 22 1.84 -24.73 -12.23
N ALA A 23 2.88 -23.89 -12.31
CA ALA A 23 3.54 -23.34 -11.14
C ALA A 23 2.52 -22.67 -10.22
N ARG A 24 2.56 -22.99 -8.91
CA ARG A 24 1.65 -22.40 -7.92
C ARG A 24 2.10 -20.95 -7.67
N ALA A 25 1.19 -20.05 -7.28
CA ALA A 25 1.55 -18.65 -6.99
C ALA A 25 2.67 -18.53 -5.92
N ALA A 26 2.77 -19.52 -5.04
CA ALA A 26 3.82 -19.66 -4.03
C ALA A 26 5.22 -19.97 -4.60
N ASP A 27 5.32 -20.41 -5.86
CA ASP A 27 6.59 -20.81 -6.51
C ASP A 27 7.21 -19.67 -7.34
N THR A 28 6.67 -18.45 -7.24
CA THR A 28 7.20 -17.26 -7.93
C THR A 28 8.53 -16.82 -7.30
N ALA A 29 9.45 -16.29 -8.12
CA ALA A 29 10.87 -16.07 -7.80
C ALA A 29 11.18 -15.08 -6.66
N SER A 30 10.16 -14.60 -5.93
CA SER A 30 10.32 -13.80 -4.71
C SER A 30 9.11 -13.98 -3.79
N SER A 31 8.98 -15.17 -3.18
CA SER A 31 7.87 -15.51 -2.29
C SER A 31 7.69 -14.55 -1.10
N GLU A 32 8.75 -13.87 -0.67
CA GLU A 32 8.69 -12.85 0.39
C GLU A 32 8.20 -11.47 -0.10
N CYS A 33 8.39 -11.13 -1.37
CA CYS A 33 8.04 -9.82 -1.92
C CYS A 33 6.72 -9.80 -2.70
N PHE A 34 6.45 -10.87 -3.45
CA PHE A 34 5.21 -11.06 -4.21
C PHE A 34 4.35 -12.12 -3.53
N LYS A 35 4.07 -11.92 -2.24
CA LYS A 35 3.21 -12.83 -1.48
C LYS A 35 1.80 -12.79 -2.07
N PRO A 36 1.20 -13.93 -2.47
CA PRO A 36 -0.19 -13.95 -2.91
C PRO A 36 -1.11 -13.55 -1.76
N PHE A 37 -2.18 -12.82 -2.07
CA PHE A 37 -3.17 -12.41 -1.07
C PHE A 37 -3.85 -13.58 -0.37
N SER A 38 -4.17 -14.63 -1.13
CA SER A 38 -4.68 -15.89 -0.60
C SER A 38 -4.13 -17.10 -1.37
N PRO A 39 -4.23 -18.33 -0.83
CA PRO A 39 -3.83 -19.54 -1.54
C PRO A 39 -4.55 -19.76 -2.89
N GLU A 40 -5.73 -19.16 -3.06
CA GLU A 40 -6.57 -19.25 -4.26
C GLU A 40 -6.22 -18.18 -5.31
N THR A 41 -5.30 -17.26 -4.99
CA THR A 41 -4.87 -16.20 -5.90
C THR A 41 -4.29 -16.81 -7.17
N LYS A 42 -4.82 -16.40 -8.33
CA LYS A 42 -4.35 -16.85 -9.64
C LYS A 42 -2.91 -16.41 -9.89
N THR A 43 -2.17 -17.17 -10.70
CA THR A 43 -0.87 -16.73 -11.24
C THR A 43 -1.06 -16.19 -12.65
N LEU A 44 -0.45 -15.04 -12.93
CA LEU A 44 -0.41 -14.40 -14.24
C LEU A 44 1.00 -14.51 -14.85
N GLU A 45 1.04 -14.88 -16.12
CA GLU A 45 2.25 -14.95 -16.92
C GLU A 45 2.27 -13.84 -17.96
N PHE A 46 3.43 -13.21 -18.13
CA PHE A 46 3.62 -12.15 -19.11
C PHE A 46 4.75 -12.52 -20.06
N LYS A 47 4.59 -12.16 -21.33
CA LYS A 47 5.63 -12.39 -22.34
C LYS A 47 6.83 -11.51 -22.00
N ALA A 48 7.96 -12.14 -21.72
CA ALA A 48 9.20 -11.44 -21.45
C ALA A 48 9.62 -10.55 -22.64
N LYS A 49 10.18 -9.38 -22.31
CA LYS A 49 10.78 -8.42 -23.25
C LYS A 49 12.20 -8.10 -22.78
N LYS A 50 13.04 -7.56 -23.66
CA LYS A 50 14.38 -7.12 -23.26
C LYS A 50 14.32 -5.67 -22.77
N PRO A 51 15.04 -5.31 -21.69
CA PRO A 51 15.16 -3.92 -21.28
C PRO A 51 15.93 -3.09 -22.34
N PRO A 52 15.81 -1.75 -22.31
CA PRO A 52 15.09 -0.94 -21.33
C PRO A 52 13.59 -0.75 -21.69
N TYR A 53 12.73 -0.71 -20.67
CA TYR A 53 11.26 -0.67 -20.79
C TYR A 53 10.69 0.74 -20.72
N ARG A 54 9.56 0.97 -21.39
CA ARG A 54 8.79 2.21 -21.26
C ARG A 54 7.71 2.03 -20.20
N VAL A 55 7.77 2.83 -19.14
CA VAL A 55 6.88 2.73 -17.97
C VAL A 55 6.02 3.99 -17.87
N ALA A 56 4.73 3.80 -17.61
CA ALA A 56 3.83 4.91 -17.32
C ALA A 56 3.11 4.74 -15.98
N LEU A 57 2.74 5.85 -15.35
CA LEU A 57 1.78 5.92 -14.26
C LEU A 57 0.56 6.73 -14.72
N ALA A 58 -0.62 6.10 -14.69
CA ALA A 58 -1.91 6.75 -14.81
C ALA A 58 -2.54 6.93 -13.42
N ASN A 59 -2.34 8.11 -12.83
CA ASN A 59 -2.79 8.44 -11.48
C ASN A 59 -4.15 9.16 -11.49
N GLY A 60 -5.07 8.67 -10.68
CA GLY A 60 -6.42 9.22 -10.54
C GLY A 60 -6.55 10.45 -9.62
N PHE A 61 -5.56 10.75 -8.78
CA PHE A 61 -5.69 11.89 -7.85
C PHE A 61 -4.34 12.31 -7.29
N ILE A 62 -4.12 13.62 -7.10
CA ILE A 62 -2.89 14.16 -6.50
C ILE A 62 -3.17 15.18 -5.38
N GLY A 63 -4.43 15.34 -4.97
CA GLY A 63 -4.83 16.42 -4.05
C GLY A 63 -4.55 16.16 -2.57
N ASN A 64 -3.86 15.08 -2.20
CA ASN A 64 -3.43 14.83 -0.83
C ASN A 64 -1.94 14.50 -0.76
N THR A 65 -1.38 14.61 0.45
CA THR A 65 0.06 14.48 0.73
C THR A 65 0.56 13.06 0.45
N TRP A 66 -0.25 12.04 0.75
CA TRP A 66 0.04 10.64 0.41
C TRP A 66 0.29 10.44 -1.10
N ARG A 67 -0.56 11.01 -1.97
CA ARG A 67 -0.39 10.89 -3.43
C ARG A 67 0.82 11.64 -3.96
N ILE A 68 1.15 12.78 -3.35
CA ILE A 68 2.36 13.53 -3.68
C ILE A 68 3.59 12.70 -3.32
N GLU A 69 3.61 12.09 -2.14
CA GLU A 69 4.71 11.24 -1.69
C GLU A 69 4.81 9.95 -2.52
N MET A 70 3.69 9.34 -2.89
CA MET A 70 3.64 8.19 -3.79
C MET A 70 4.39 8.48 -5.10
N ILE A 71 4.14 9.64 -5.74
CA ILE A 71 4.89 10.02 -6.96
C ILE A 71 6.39 10.14 -6.69
N LYS A 72 6.79 10.71 -5.55
CA LYS A 72 8.20 10.79 -5.15
C LYS A 72 8.80 9.40 -4.93
N CYS A 73 8.06 8.46 -4.35
CA CYS A 73 8.49 7.07 -4.18
C CYS A 73 8.74 6.39 -5.53
N LEU A 74 7.84 6.58 -6.50
CA LEU A 74 8.03 6.04 -7.86
C LEU A 74 9.29 6.62 -8.52
N GLN A 75 9.44 7.95 -8.48
CA GLN A 75 10.59 8.63 -9.07
C GLN A 75 11.90 8.20 -8.41
N ALA A 76 11.94 8.16 -7.08
CA ALA A 76 13.11 7.73 -6.32
C ALA A 76 13.49 6.27 -6.61
N TYR A 77 12.51 5.37 -6.72
CA TYR A 77 12.78 3.97 -7.05
C TYR A 77 13.23 3.78 -8.50
N ALA A 78 12.68 4.55 -9.45
CA ALA A 78 13.12 4.53 -10.84
C ALA A 78 14.57 4.99 -11.03
N GLU A 79 15.07 5.85 -10.14
CA GLU A 79 16.46 6.33 -10.13
C GLU A 79 17.43 5.42 -9.36
N ASP A 80 16.94 4.35 -8.73
CA ASP A 80 17.81 3.38 -8.05
C ASP A 80 18.82 2.77 -9.06
N PRO A 81 20.13 2.65 -8.73
CA PRO A 81 21.14 2.17 -9.67
C PRO A 81 20.86 0.81 -10.30
N GLU A 82 20.12 -0.08 -9.61
CA GLU A 82 19.73 -1.38 -10.15
C GLU A 82 18.51 -1.30 -11.08
N VAL A 83 17.66 -0.30 -10.87
CA VAL A 83 16.38 -0.12 -11.58
C VAL A 83 16.53 0.78 -12.81
N LYS A 84 17.29 1.87 -12.68
CA LYS A 84 17.49 2.89 -13.71
C LYS A 84 17.94 2.31 -15.06
N PRO A 85 18.88 1.34 -15.15
CA PRO A 85 19.26 0.74 -16.44
C PRO A 85 18.13 -0.04 -17.13
N LEU A 86 17.09 -0.43 -16.38
CA LEU A 86 15.94 -1.16 -16.91
C LEU A 86 14.86 -0.24 -17.48
N ILE A 87 14.90 1.07 -17.23
CA ILE A 87 13.85 2.02 -17.61
C ILE A 87 14.36 2.92 -18.74
N LYS A 88 13.67 2.87 -19.88
CA LYS A 88 13.92 3.74 -21.03
C LYS A 88 13.33 5.12 -20.82
N GLU A 89 12.11 5.15 -20.29
CA GLU A 89 11.40 6.37 -19.91
C GLU A 89 10.35 6.05 -18.86
N LEU A 90 10.10 7.03 -17.98
CA LEU A 90 9.01 7.03 -17.03
C LEU A 90 8.10 8.23 -17.33
N LYS A 91 6.82 8.00 -17.60
CA LYS A 91 5.83 9.06 -17.82
C LYS A 91 4.73 9.01 -16.78
N ILE A 92 4.51 10.12 -16.09
CA ILE A 92 3.49 10.24 -15.05
C ILE A 92 2.40 11.18 -15.55
N VAL A 93 1.15 10.72 -15.52
CA VAL A 93 -0.03 11.53 -15.85
C VAL A 93 -0.99 11.44 -14.68
N SER A 94 -1.34 12.59 -14.11
CA SER A 94 -2.42 12.71 -13.13
C SER A 94 -3.64 13.31 -13.82
N THR A 95 -4.78 12.64 -13.71
CA THR A 95 -6.02 12.98 -14.43
C THR A 95 -7.08 13.66 -13.57
N GLY A 96 -6.83 13.79 -12.26
CA GLY A 96 -7.87 14.13 -11.31
C GLY A 96 -8.95 13.05 -11.25
N THR A 97 -10.07 13.32 -10.59
CA THR A 97 -11.15 12.35 -10.37
C THR A 97 -11.99 12.05 -11.64
N ASP A 98 -11.48 12.37 -12.82
CA ASP A 98 -12.12 12.08 -14.11
C ASP A 98 -11.71 10.70 -14.63
N VAL A 99 -12.63 9.74 -14.48
CA VAL A 99 -12.47 8.35 -14.94
C VAL A 99 -12.24 8.28 -16.45
N ALA A 100 -12.93 9.10 -17.25
CA ALA A 100 -12.80 9.07 -18.70
C ALA A 100 -11.44 9.59 -19.15
N ALA A 101 -10.95 10.66 -18.51
CA ALA A 101 -9.61 11.16 -18.74
C ALA A 101 -8.54 10.12 -18.36
N GLN A 102 -8.70 9.42 -17.22
CA GLN A 102 -7.76 8.36 -16.81
C GLN A 102 -7.72 7.21 -17.82
N ILE A 103 -8.88 6.74 -18.30
CA ILE A 103 -8.95 5.70 -19.34
C ILE A 103 -8.29 6.18 -20.63
N GLY A 104 -8.54 7.42 -21.05
CA GLY A 104 -7.89 8.03 -22.21
C GLY A 104 -6.36 8.11 -22.07
N ALA A 105 -5.85 8.40 -20.88
CA ALA A 105 -4.41 8.36 -20.61
C ALA A 105 -3.83 6.95 -20.77
N VAL A 106 -4.51 5.92 -20.24
CA VAL A 106 -4.10 4.52 -20.41
C VAL A 106 -4.12 4.11 -21.89
N ASP A 107 -5.16 4.47 -22.65
CA ASP A 107 -5.23 4.22 -24.09
C ASP A 107 -4.08 4.88 -24.85
N ASN A 108 -3.71 6.11 -24.48
CA ASN A 108 -2.57 6.80 -25.08
C ASN A 108 -1.25 6.07 -24.80
N PHE A 109 -1.05 5.53 -23.60
CA PHE A 109 0.13 4.72 -23.29
C PHE A 109 0.15 3.41 -24.07
N ILE A 110 -1.01 2.75 -24.22
CA ILE A 110 -1.15 1.54 -25.03
C ILE A 110 -0.77 1.84 -26.49
N ASN A 111 -1.38 2.87 -27.09
CA ASN A 111 -1.13 3.25 -28.48
C ASN A 111 0.30 3.73 -28.71
N ALA A 112 0.91 4.39 -27.71
CA ALA A 112 2.29 4.82 -27.76
C ALA A 112 3.28 3.65 -27.60
N GLY A 113 2.84 2.43 -27.28
CA GLY A 113 3.70 1.26 -27.14
C GLY A 113 4.50 1.25 -25.83
N TYR A 114 3.90 1.68 -24.73
CA TYR A 114 4.46 1.46 -23.38
C TYR A 114 4.44 -0.03 -23.02
N ASP A 115 5.39 -0.47 -22.21
CA ASP A 115 5.47 -1.86 -21.78
C ASP A 115 4.66 -2.12 -20.50
N ILE A 116 4.73 -1.17 -19.57
CA ILE A 116 4.09 -1.24 -18.25
C ILE A 116 3.31 0.04 -18.03
N VAL A 117 2.05 -0.09 -17.60
CA VAL A 117 1.22 1.01 -17.11
C VAL A 117 0.78 0.69 -15.69
N LEU A 118 1.30 1.45 -14.75
CA LEU A 118 0.87 1.47 -13.36
C LEU A 118 -0.40 2.31 -13.25
N ILE A 119 -1.38 1.84 -12.50
CA ILE A 119 -2.70 2.48 -12.38
C ILE A 119 -3.03 2.61 -10.90
N ASN A 120 -3.29 3.83 -10.46
CA ASN A 120 -3.99 4.06 -9.21
C ASN A 120 -5.38 4.61 -9.55
N ALA A 121 -6.39 3.74 -9.48
CA ALA A 121 -7.67 3.92 -10.16
C ALA A 121 -8.58 4.94 -9.47
N VAL A 122 -9.31 5.72 -10.27
CA VAL A 122 -10.47 6.50 -9.80
C VAL A 122 -11.69 5.58 -9.58
N SER A 123 -11.84 4.52 -10.37
CA SER A 123 -12.96 3.59 -10.32
C SER A 123 -12.46 2.15 -10.50
N SER A 124 -12.92 1.24 -9.65
CA SER A 124 -12.56 -0.18 -9.76
C SER A 124 -13.19 -0.86 -10.98
N THR A 125 -14.38 -0.46 -11.42
CA THR A 125 -15.16 -1.20 -12.42
C THR A 125 -15.06 -0.66 -13.85
N ALA A 126 -14.57 0.56 -14.04
CA ALA A 126 -14.62 1.25 -15.35
C ALA A 126 -13.57 0.78 -16.37
N PHE A 127 -12.56 0.02 -15.95
CA PHE A 127 -11.37 -0.28 -16.76
C PHE A 127 -11.51 -1.49 -17.69
N LYS A 128 -12.60 -2.26 -17.60
CA LYS A 128 -12.77 -3.53 -18.36
C LYS A 128 -12.46 -3.40 -19.86
N PRO A 129 -12.96 -2.37 -20.59
CA PRO A 129 -12.64 -2.23 -22.01
C PRO A 129 -11.17 -1.94 -22.32
N VAL A 130 -10.47 -1.19 -21.45
CA VAL A 130 -9.06 -0.81 -21.68
C VAL A 130 -8.11 -1.96 -21.31
N ILE A 131 -8.47 -2.79 -20.33
CA ILE A 131 -7.75 -4.03 -20.01
C ILE A 131 -7.64 -4.93 -21.24
N GLU A 132 -8.76 -5.16 -21.94
CA GLU A 132 -8.78 -5.99 -23.15
C GLU A 132 -7.92 -5.41 -24.29
N ARG A 133 -7.86 -4.09 -24.41
CA ARG A 133 -6.98 -3.42 -25.38
C ARG A 133 -5.51 -3.58 -25.02
N ALA A 134 -5.15 -3.37 -23.76
CA ALA A 134 -3.78 -3.52 -23.26
C ALA A 134 -3.27 -4.94 -23.49
N LYS A 135 -4.10 -5.95 -23.18
CA LYS A 135 -3.80 -7.36 -23.41
C LYS A 135 -3.51 -7.67 -24.88
N ARG A 136 -4.33 -7.17 -25.81
CA ARG A 136 -4.08 -7.34 -27.26
C ARG A 136 -2.80 -6.65 -27.73
N ALA A 137 -2.46 -5.51 -27.13
CA ALA A 137 -1.24 -4.76 -27.45
C ALA A 137 0.02 -5.31 -26.75
N GLY A 138 -0.11 -6.27 -25.82
CA GLY A 138 1.01 -6.77 -25.04
C GLY A 138 1.57 -5.73 -24.06
N VAL A 139 0.69 -4.88 -23.51
CA VAL A 139 0.98 -3.89 -22.48
C VAL A 139 0.49 -4.41 -21.14
N MET A 140 1.37 -4.43 -20.14
CA MET A 140 1.02 -4.89 -18.80
C MET A 140 0.38 -3.76 -18.01
N LEU A 141 -0.83 -4.01 -17.50
CA LEU A 141 -1.48 -3.12 -16.54
C LEU A 141 -1.29 -3.68 -15.13
N ILE A 142 -0.82 -2.83 -14.21
CA ILE A 142 -0.71 -3.15 -12.79
C ILE A 142 -1.48 -2.09 -12.03
N SER A 143 -2.47 -2.50 -11.25
CA SER A 143 -3.17 -1.59 -10.35
C SER A 143 -2.66 -1.71 -8.91
N TYR A 144 -2.64 -0.61 -8.18
CA TYR A 144 -2.19 -0.59 -6.79
C TYR A 144 -2.91 0.48 -5.99
N ASP A 145 -2.97 0.31 -4.66
CA ASP A 145 -3.66 1.18 -3.70
C ASP A 145 -5.18 1.28 -3.94
N ASN A 146 -5.62 1.94 -5.02
CA ASN A 146 -6.95 1.75 -5.57
C ASN A 146 -6.87 0.83 -6.79
N THR A 147 -7.41 -0.38 -6.66
CA THR A 147 -7.30 -1.42 -7.69
C THR A 147 -8.46 -1.42 -8.69
N ILE A 148 -8.32 -2.22 -9.75
CA ILE A 148 -9.34 -2.41 -10.79
C ILE A 148 -9.87 -3.84 -10.73
N ASP A 149 -11.20 -4.01 -10.75
CA ASP A 149 -11.88 -5.31 -10.70
C ASP A 149 -11.63 -6.09 -12.01
N SER A 150 -10.62 -6.96 -11.98
CA SER A 150 -10.17 -7.67 -13.17
C SER A 150 -9.37 -8.92 -12.83
N ASP A 151 -9.76 -10.04 -13.43
CA ASP A 151 -9.00 -11.27 -13.32
C ASP A 151 -7.82 -11.39 -14.32
N GLN A 152 -7.48 -10.29 -15.00
CA GLN A 152 -6.45 -10.26 -16.05
C GLN A 152 -5.26 -9.34 -15.72
N THR A 153 -5.33 -8.62 -14.60
CA THR A 153 -4.32 -7.65 -14.21
C THR A 153 -3.69 -8.03 -12.89
N VAL A 154 -2.48 -7.52 -12.65
CA VAL A 154 -1.86 -7.63 -11.33
C VAL A 154 -2.38 -6.49 -10.46
N GLU A 155 -2.77 -6.82 -9.24
CA GLU A 155 -3.22 -5.93 -8.19
C GLU A 155 -2.24 -5.99 -7.02
N ILE A 156 -1.94 -4.85 -6.43
CA ILE A 156 -0.98 -4.76 -5.32
C ILE A 156 -1.56 -3.85 -4.25
N ASN A 157 -1.79 -4.40 -3.07
CA ASN A 157 -2.29 -3.60 -1.96
C ASN A 157 -1.89 -4.22 -0.63
N GLU A 158 -2.04 -3.45 0.41
CA GLU A 158 -2.10 -3.94 1.78
C GLU A 158 -3.54 -4.39 2.07
N ASP A 159 -3.71 -5.34 2.98
CA ASP A 159 -5.04 -5.85 3.33
C ASP A 159 -5.80 -4.82 4.19
N GLN A 160 -6.75 -4.12 3.57
CA GLN A 160 -7.48 -3.03 4.19
C GLN A 160 -8.48 -3.52 5.25
N VAL A 161 -9.04 -4.71 5.07
CA VAL A 161 -9.92 -5.33 6.08
C VAL A 161 -9.09 -5.70 7.30
N GLU A 162 -7.89 -6.27 7.09
CA GLU A 162 -6.99 -6.58 8.19
C GLU A 162 -6.49 -5.34 8.93
N ILE A 163 -6.19 -4.24 8.23
CA ILE A 163 -5.93 -2.93 8.88
C ILE A 163 -7.11 -2.55 9.79
N GLY A 164 -8.35 -2.71 9.32
CA GLY A 164 -9.57 -2.54 10.11
C GLY A 164 -9.60 -3.41 11.38
N HIS A 165 -9.30 -4.70 11.23
CA HIS A 165 -9.22 -5.62 12.36
C HIS A 165 -8.17 -5.18 13.38
N LEU A 166 -6.97 -4.81 12.93
CA LEU A 166 -5.87 -4.40 13.78
C LEU A 166 -6.21 -3.12 14.56
N MET A 167 -6.88 -2.15 13.91
CA MET A 167 -7.40 -0.95 14.59
C MET A 167 -8.36 -1.33 15.72
N GLY A 168 -9.34 -2.19 15.44
CA GLY A 168 -10.33 -2.61 16.43
C GLY A 168 -9.71 -3.39 17.59
N GLN A 169 -8.82 -4.34 17.28
CA GLN A 169 -8.13 -5.16 18.27
C GLN A 169 -7.25 -4.30 19.18
N TRP A 170 -6.53 -3.32 18.63
CA TRP A 170 -5.75 -2.37 19.40
C TRP A 170 -6.60 -1.60 20.40
N LEU A 171 -7.75 -1.09 19.94
CA LEU A 171 -8.66 -0.31 20.77
C LEU A 171 -9.24 -1.16 21.90
N VAL A 172 -9.81 -2.33 21.59
CA VAL A 172 -10.37 -3.26 22.60
C VAL A 172 -9.31 -3.65 23.63
N LYS A 173 -8.07 -3.91 23.21
CA LYS A 173 -6.96 -4.25 24.12
C LYS A 173 -6.68 -3.14 25.15
N HIS A 174 -6.82 -1.87 24.76
CA HIS A 174 -6.39 -0.74 25.59
C HIS A 174 -7.53 -0.04 26.35
N MET A 175 -8.77 -0.14 25.87
CA MET A 175 -9.95 0.39 26.57
C MET A 175 -10.76 -0.69 27.31
N GLY A 176 -10.56 -1.96 26.96
CA GLY A 176 -11.45 -3.05 27.35
C GLY A 176 -12.65 -3.18 26.41
N THR A 177 -13.73 -3.79 26.88
CA THR A 177 -14.90 -4.17 26.07
C THR A 177 -16.11 -3.23 26.25
N LYS A 178 -15.88 -2.01 26.77
CA LYS A 178 -16.92 -0.99 26.99
C LYS A 178 -16.39 0.41 26.72
N GLY A 179 -17.24 1.31 26.25
CA GLY A 179 -16.90 2.73 26.07
C GLY A 179 -17.43 3.32 24.76
N ASN A 180 -17.17 4.61 24.56
CA ASN A 180 -17.51 5.32 23.33
C ASN A 180 -16.27 5.49 22.46
N ILE A 181 -16.30 5.01 21.23
CA ILE A 181 -15.23 5.18 20.24
C ILE A 181 -15.66 6.19 19.20
N ILE A 182 -14.73 7.02 18.73
CA ILE A 182 -14.90 7.79 17.51
C ILE A 182 -14.13 7.12 16.36
N GLU A 183 -14.82 6.87 15.25
CA GLU A 183 -14.19 6.45 13.99
C GLU A 183 -14.12 7.66 13.06
N VAL A 184 -12.90 8.05 12.68
CA VAL A 184 -12.63 9.09 11.70
C VAL A 184 -12.40 8.42 10.35
N ARG A 185 -13.45 8.48 9.52
CA ARG A 185 -13.56 7.86 8.19
C ARG A 185 -12.76 8.60 7.13
N GLY A 186 -12.47 7.89 6.05
CA GLY A 186 -11.77 8.39 4.88
C GLY A 186 -12.63 9.14 3.89
N VAL A 187 -12.27 9.02 2.60
CA VAL A 187 -13.05 9.57 1.49
C VAL A 187 -14.27 8.68 1.24
N ALA A 188 -15.46 9.25 1.38
CA ALA A 188 -16.73 8.52 1.25
C ALA A 188 -16.84 7.80 -0.11
N GLY A 189 -17.22 6.53 -0.07
CA GLY A 189 -17.38 5.67 -1.24
C GLY A 189 -16.08 5.10 -1.82
N ASN A 190 -14.92 5.43 -1.24
CA ASN A 190 -13.66 4.80 -1.62
C ASN A 190 -13.59 3.36 -1.03
N PRO A 191 -13.24 2.33 -1.82
CA PRO A 191 -13.10 0.96 -1.33
C PRO A 191 -12.19 0.80 -0.12
N VAL A 192 -11.06 1.52 -0.06
CA VAL A 192 -10.12 1.49 1.06
C VAL A 192 -10.80 1.88 2.37
N ASP A 193 -11.63 2.94 2.34
CA ASP A 193 -12.38 3.39 3.51
C ASP A 193 -13.43 2.35 3.95
N LEU A 194 -14.15 1.79 2.96
CA LEU A 194 -15.20 0.81 3.21
C LEU A 194 -14.63 -0.49 3.81
N GLU A 195 -13.48 -0.95 3.34
CA GLU A 195 -12.83 -2.18 3.81
C GLU A 195 -12.23 -2.02 5.21
N ARG A 196 -11.56 -0.89 5.50
CA ARG A 196 -11.07 -0.56 6.84
C ARG A 196 -12.21 -0.46 7.85
N HIS A 197 -13.27 0.24 7.48
CA HIS A 197 -14.47 0.35 8.31
C HIS A 197 -15.09 -1.02 8.57
N LYS A 198 -15.27 -1.84 7.52
CA LYS A 198 -15.79 -3.20 7.65
C LYS A 198 -14.96 -4.02 8.66
N GLY A 199 -13.63 -4.05 8.51
CA GLY A 199 -12.77 -4.78 9.44
C GLY A 199 -12.86 -4.25 10.88
N LEU A 200 -12.92 -2.92 11.04
CA LEU A 200 -13.12 -2.32 12.36
C LEU A 200 -14.45 -2.77 12.99
N ARG A 201 -15.55 -2.73 12.23
CA ARG A 201 -16.88 -3.18 12.68
C ARG A 201 -16.89 -4.66 13.06
N GLU A 202 -16.24 -5.52 12.27
CA GLU A 202 -16.15 -6.96 12.55
C GLU A 202 -15.46 -7.28 13.90
N VAL A 203 -14.66 -6.36 14.44
CA VAL A 203 -14.10 -6.46 15.79
C VAL A 203 -15.02 -5.81 16.83
N LEU A 204 -15.40 -4.55 16.62
CA LEU A 204 -16.15 -3.77 17.62
C LEU A 204 -17.57 -4.29 17.86
N ASP A 205 -18.26 -4.80 16.83
CA ASP A 205 -19.63 -5.31 16.94
C ASP A 205 -19.75 -6.58 17.80
N LYS A 206 -18.63 -7.22 18.12
CA LYS A 206 -18.57 -8.35 19.06
C LYS A 206 -18.64 -7.88 20.52
N GLU A 207 -18.43 -6.59 20.78
CA GLU A 207 -18.40 -5.97 22.10
C GLU A 207 -19.63 -5.07 22.30
N PRO A 208 -20.75 -5.58 22.86
CA PRO A 208 -22.03 -4.87 22.87
C PRO A 208 -22.06 -3.58 23.70
N ASP A 209 -21.10 -3.41 24.63
CA ASP A 209 -20.96 -2.23 25.47
C ASP A 209 -20.04 -1.16 24.83
N ILE A 210 -19.49 -1.41 23.65
CA ILE A 210 -18.80 -0.42 22.83
C ILE A 210 -19.81 0.27 21.91
N LYS A 211 -19.85 1.60 21.97
CA LYS A 211 -20.64 2.44 21.07
C LYS A 211 -19.71 3.23 20.16
N SER A 212 -20.07 3.39 18.89
CA SER A 212 -19.24 4.12 17.94
C SER A 212 -19.97 5.34 17.38
N VAL A 213 -19.23 6.43 17.23
CA VAL A 213 -19.63 7.61 16.47
C VAL A 213 -18.73 7.72 15.26
N GLU A 214 -19.32 7.81 14.07
CA GLU A 214 -18.58 7.98 12.83
C GLU A 214 -18.57 9.45 12.41
N VAL A 215 -17.39 9.93 12.02
CA VAL A 215 -17.21 11.25 11.40
C VAL A 215 -16.35 11.11 10.15
N VAL A 216 -16.45 12.07 9.22
CA VAL A 216 -15.69 12.03 7.95
C VAL A 216 -14.51 12.99 8.03
N GLY A 217 -13.30 12.43 7.99
CA GLY A 217 -12.04 13.17 7.99
C GLY A 217 -11.41 13.37 6.60
N ASN A 218 -11.92 12.69 5.56
CA ASN A 218 -11.42 12.78 4.18
C ASN A 218 -9.91 12.52 4.01
N TRP A 219 -9.27 11.82 4.96
CA TRP A 219 -7.82 11.62 5.02
C TRP A 219 -7.03 12.94 4.97
N ASP A 220 -7.58 14.00 5.57
CA ASP A 220 -7.01 15.34 5.60
C ASP A 220 -6.94 15.83 7.05
N ASP A 221 -5.78 16.34 7.47
CA ASP A 221 -5.55 16.76 8.85
C ASP A 221 -6.53 17.85 9.29
N GLY A 222 -6.75 18.88 8.48
CA GLY A 222 -7.64 19.99 8.83
C GLY A 222 -9.10 19.54 8.95
N THR A 223 -9.55 18.71 8.01
CA THR A 223 -10.90 18.14 8.00
C THR A 223 -11.11 17.20 9.18
N ALA A 224 -10.16 16.31 9.46
CA ALA A 224 -10.20 15.40 10.61
C ALA A 224 -10.18 16.16 11.94
N GLN A 225 -9.31 17.18 12.10
CA GLN A 225 -9.27 18.01 13.30
C GLN A 225 -10.62 18.67 13.57
N LYS A 226 -11.22 19.28 12.54
CA LYS A 226 -12.54 19.90 12.67
C LYS A 226 -13.62 18.88 13.02
N ALA A 227 -13.67 17.75 12.30
CA ALA A 227 -14.68 16.72 12.50
C ALA A 227 -14.63 16.11 13.91
N VAL A 228 -13.44 15.85 14.44
CA VAL A 228 -13.24 15.38 15.81
C VAL A 228 -13.61 16.45 16.84
N ALA A 229 -13.23 17.71 16.62
CA ALA A 229 -13.61 18.81 17.51
C ALA A 229 -15.14 18.98 17.59
N ASP A 230 -15.83 18.94 16.45
CA ASP A 230 -17.29 19.01 16.37
C ASP A 230 -17.93 17.81 17.11
N ALA A 231 -17.40 16.60 16.94
CA ALA A 231 -17.89 15.42 17.65
C ALA A 231 -17.66 15.50 19.17
N ILE A 232 -16.53 16.02 19.63
CA ILE A 232 -16.26 16.26 21.06
C ILE A 232 -17.27 17.28 21.62
N ALA A 233 -17.60 18.33 20.88
CA ALA A 233 -18.57 19.33 21.33
C ALA A 233 -19.99 18.74 21.49
N ILE A 234 -20.36 17.77 20.65
CA ILE A 234 -21.70 17.15 20.65
C ILE A 234 -21.79 15.98 21.66
N HIS A 235 -20.79 15.11 21.67
CA HIS A 235 -20.82 13.83 22.38
C HIS A 235 -19.99 13.82 23.66
N GLY A 236 -19.19 14.86 23.90
CA GLY A 236 -18.30 14.97 25.05
C GLY A 236 -17.02 14.20 24.86
N LYS A 237 -16.74 13.24 25.76
CA LYS A 237 -15.50 12.48 25.78
C LYS A 237 -15.67 11.13 25.09
N PHE A 238 -14.63 10.71 24.39
CA PHE A 238 -14.48 9.36 23.86
C PHE A 238 -13.48 8.59 24.72
N ASP A 239 -13.53 7.26 24.63
CA ASP A 239 -12.63 6.31 25.30
C ASP A 239 -11.59 5.73 24.33
N GLY A 240 -11.76 5.93 23.02
CA GLY A 240 -10.75 5.61 22.00
C GLY A 240 -11.09 6.18 20.63
N MET A 241 -10.10 6.19 19.74
CA MET A 241 -10.22 6.72 18.39
C MET A 241 -9.60 5.78 17.36
N ALA A 242 -10.38 5.39 16.36
CA ALA A 242 -9.88 4.79 15.13
C ALA A 242 -9.83 5.88 14.05
N CYS A 243 -8.68 6.16 13.47
CA CYS A 243 -8.52 7.17 12.43
C CYS A 243 -7.93 6.53 11.18
N GLN A 244 -8.63 6.65 10.05
CA GLN A 244 -8.16 6.10 8.79
C GLN A 244 -7.11 6.97 8.08
N GLY A 245 -6.95 8.22 8.52
CA GLY A 245 -6.03 9.24 8.00
C GLY A 245 -6.47 10.65 8.41
N GLY A 246 -5.56 11.61 8.39
CA GLY A 246 -5.72 12.91 9.08
C GLY A 246 -5.45 12.81 10.58
N THR A 247 -4.66 11.80 10.99
CA THR A 247 -4.52 11.42 12.41
C THR A 247 -3.84 12.51 13.23
N THR A 248 -2.88 13.24 12.65
CA THR A 248 -2.23 14.37 13.33
C THR A 248 -3.27 15.41 13.73
N GLY A 249 -4.15 15.79 12.80
CA GLY A 249 -5.25 16.72 13.06
C GLY A 249 -6.25 16.18 14.09
N ALA A 250 -6.64 14.92 13.97
CA ALA A 250 -7.55 14.27 14.92
C ALA A 250 -7.01 14.29 16.36
N VAL A 251 -5.73 14.01 16.57
CA VAL A 251 -5.10 14.08 17.91
C VAL A 251 -4.96 15.53 18.39
N ARG A 252 -4.66 16.48 17.51
CA ARG A 252 -4.65 17.91 17.87
C ARG A 252 -6.01 18.38 18.39
N ALA A 253 -7.12 17.89 17.84
CA ALA A 253 -8.45 18.21 18.36
C ALA A 253 -8.64 17.76 19.83
N LEU A 254 -8.08 16.60 20.22
CA LEU A 254 -8.09 16.14 21.62
C LEU A 254 -7.29 17.07 22.54
N ILE A 255 -6.11 17.51 22.07
CA ILE A 255 -5.23 18.43 22.79
C ILE A 255 -5.92 19.80 22.96
N ASP A 256 -6.47 20.35 21.89
CA ASP A 256 -7.16 21.65 21.88
C ASP A 256 -8.39 21.65 22.81
N ALA A 257 -9.13 20.54 22.83
CA ALA A 257 -10.25 20.32 23.74
C ALA A 257 -9.82 20.12 25.21
N LYS A 258 -8.52 19.97 25.48
CA LYS A 258 -7.97 19.64 26.80
C LYS A 258 -8.58 18.36 27.39
N ASN A 259 -8.96 17.43 26.51
CA ASN A 259 -9.42 16.12 26.92
C ASN A 259 -8.21 15.28 27.36
N PRO A 260 -8.38 14.37 28.34
CA PRO A 260 -7.37 13.35 28.60
C PRO A 260 -7.07 12.56 27.33
N PHE A 261 -5.82 12.15 27.16
CA PHE A 261 -5.47 11.29 26.04
C PHE A 261 -6.19 9.94 26.15
N ILE A 262 -6.49 9.39 24.99
CA ILE A 262 -7.17 8.11 24.78
C ILE A 262 -6.30 7.21 23.91
N PRO A 263 -6.51 5.88 23.90
CA PRO A 263 -5.94 5.02 22.88
C PRO A 263 -6.35 5.48 21.48
N VAL A 264 -5.37 5.59 20.58
CA VAL A 264 -5.56 6.00 19.19
C VAL A 264 -4.95 4.96 18.26
N ALA A 265 -5.75 4.40 17.36
CA ALA A 265 -5.27 3.62 16.23
C ALA A 265 -5.33 4.51 14.98
N GLY A 266 -4.21 4.74 14.33
CA GLY A 266 -4.11 5.76 13.27
C GLY A 266 -3.07 5.46 12.20
N GLU A 267 -3.06 6.28 11.17
CA GLU A 267 -2.21 6.12 9.98
C GLU A 267 -0.76 6.61 10.23
N ALA A 268 0.16 6.44 9.27
CA ALA A 268 1.60 6.71 9.45
C ALA A 268 2.02 8.17 9.21
N GLU A 269 1.14 9.15 9.42
CA GLU A 269 1.56 10.55 9.36
C GLU A 269 2.65 10.82 10.40
N ASN A 270 3.75 11.44 9.96
CA ASN A 270 4.88 11.75 10.82
C ASN A 270 4.47 12.64 11.99
N GLY A 271 3.49 13.53 11.79
CA GLY A 271 2.90 14.36 12.84
C GLY A 271 2.26 13.52 13.96
N PHE A 272 1.43 12.55 13.62
CA PHE A 272 0.83 11.63 14.60
C PHE A 272 1.89 10.85 15.38
N ARG A 273 2.89 10.32 14.69
CA ARG A 273 3.96 9.56 15.36
C ARG A 273 4.84 10.45 16.25
N LYS A 274 5.07 11.72 15.87
CA LYS A 274 5.70 12.72 16.75
C LYS A 274 4.85 12.99 17.99
N LEU A 275 3.54 13.17 17.84
CA LEU A 275 2.63 13.37 18.97
C LEU A 275 2.63 12.17 19.92
N ILE A 276 2.69 10.93 19.40
CA ILE A 276 2.84 9.73 20.23
C ILE A 276 4.15 9.80 21.01
N ALA A 277 5.27 10.08 20.36
CA ALA A 277 6.57 10.16 21.01
C ALA A 277 6.62 11.25 22.10
N GLU A 278 5.94 12.38 21.88
CA GLU A 278 5.85 13.49 22.82
C GLU A 278 4.94 13.16 24.02
N HIS A 279 3.78 12.54 23.78
CA HIS A 279 2.70 12.42 24.76
C HIS A 279 2.42 11.00 25.26
N ALA A 280 3.24 10.00 24.93
CA ALA A 280 3.08 8.64 25.44
C ALA A 280 3.05 8.58 26.98
N ASN A 281 3.91 9.38 27.64
CA ASN A 281 3.96 9.47 29.10
C ASN A 281 2.76 10.24 29.70
N ASP A 282 2.08 11.05 28.89
CA ASP A 282 0.88 11.79 29.27
C ASP A 282 -0.41 10.97 29.05
N GLY A 283 -0.28 9.76 28.47
CA GLY A 283 -1.38 8.81 28.27
C GLY A 283 -1.79 8.58 26.82
N LEU A 284 -1.10 9.17 25.83
CA LEU A 284 -1.38 8.92 24.41
C LEU A 284 -0.88 7.53 23.99
N LYS A 285 -1.72 6.51 24.16
CA LYS A 285 -1.45 5.13 23.73
C LYS A 285 -1.74 4.94 22.25
N GLY A 286 -0.85 5.44 21.41
CA GLY A 286 -0.96 5.34 19.96
C GLY A 286 -0.47 4.01 19.40
N TRP A 287 -1.20 3.47 18.42
CA TRP A 287 -0.71 2.50 17.44
C TRP A 287 -0.84 3.11 16.06
N SER A 288 0.23 2.98 15.28
CA SER A 288 0.30 3.51 13.93
C SER A 288 0.58 2.39 12.95
N TYR A 289 -0.32 2.22 11.98
CA TYR A 289 -0.07 1.47 10.76
C TYR A 289 0.30 2.41 9.63
N GLY A 290 0.75 1.87 8.49
CA GLY A 290 1.21 2.68 7.37
C GLY A 290 0.78 2.14 6.02
N GLN A 291 -0.27 2.70 5.41
CA GLN A 291 -0.50 2.53 3.98
C GLN A 291 0.67 3.12 3.22
N SER A 292 1.51 2.27 2.63
CA SER A 292 2.78 2.72 2.11
C SER A 292 2.62 3.49 0.79
N PRO A 293 3.07 4.75 0.69
CA PRO A 293 3.17 5.42 -0.61
C PRO A 293 4.11 4.69 -1.58
N ALA A 294 4.99 3.81 -1.07
CA ALA A 294 5.89 2.99 -1.88
C ALA A 294 5.21 1.78 -2.53
N LEU A 295 3.90 1.57 -2.37
CA LEU A 295 3.15 0.56 -3.14
C LEU A 295 3.37 0.72 -4.64
N VAL A 296 3.54 1.96 -5.13
CA VAL A 296 3.88 2.23 -6.53
C VAL A 296 5.28 1.74 -6.92
N ALA A 297 6.25 1.79 -6.00
CA ALA A 297 7.59 1.26 -6.22
C ALA A 297 7.55 -0.28 -6.25
N LEU A 298 6.73 -0.89 -5.39
CA LEU A 298 6.46 -2.33 -5.45
C LEU A 298 5.78 -2.73 -6.77
N ALA A 299 4.85 -1.90 -7.27
CA ALA A 299 4.22 -2.11 -8.57
C ALA A 299 5.19 -1.99 -9.73
N LEU A 300 6.11 -1.02 -9.71
CA LEU A 300 7.20 -0.95 -10.67
C LEU A 300 8.08 -2.19 -10.59
N LYS A 301 8.48 -2.62 -9.39
CA LYS A 301 9.30 -3.83 -9.19
C LYS A 301 8.62 -5.08 -9.76
N ALA A 302 7.33 -5.26 -9.48
CA ALA A 302 6.53 -6.35 -10.02
C ALA A 302 6.50 -6.32 -11.55
N GLY A 303 6.22 -5.17 -12.15
CA GLY A 303 6.21 -5.02 -13.60
C GLY A 303 7.55 -5.33 -14.27
N LEU A 304 8.65 -4.87 -13.68
CA LEU A 304 10.00 -5.16 -14.18
C LEU A 304 10.33 -6.66 -14.06
N ALA A 305 9.93 -7.32 -12.97
CA ALA A 305 10.12 -8.76 -12.80
C ALA A 305 9.31 -9.56 -13.84
N ALA A 306 8.05 -9.18 -14.09
CA ALA A 306 7.20 -9.80 -15.09
C ALA A 306 7.74 -9.64 -16.52
N MET A 307 8.22 -8.45 -16.87
CA MET A 307 8.86 -8.23 -18.17
C MET A 307 10.15 -9.06 -18.36
N GLN A 308 10.76 -9.51 -17.27
CA GLN A 308 11.92 -10.42 -17.29
C GLN A 308 11.55 -11.90 -17.18
N GLY A 309 10.25 -12.24 -17.26
CA GLY A 309 9.74 -13.61 -17.30
C GLY A 309 9.34 -14.19 -15.95
N THR A 310 9.28 -13.38 -14.89
CA THR A 310 8.75 -13.81 -13.59
C THR A 310 7.22 -13.85 -13.65
N SER A 311 6.63 -15.00 -13.33
CA SER A 311 5.18 -15.07 -13.13
C SER A 311 4.81 -14.35 -11.84
N LEU A 312 3.66 -13.70 -11.80
CA LEU A 312 3.20 -12.94 -10.63
C LEU A 312 1.87 -13.48 -10.12
N PRO A 313 1.61 -13.45 -8.81
CA PRO A 313 0.24 -13.53 -8.33
C PRO A 313 -0.59 -12.41 -8.94
N GLN A 314 -1.85 -12.72 -9.24
CA GLN A 314 -2.86 -11.74 -9.64
C GLN A 314 -3.05 -10.68 -8.58
N TYR A 315 -3.04 -11.08 -7.31
CA TYR A 315 -3.13 -10.15 -6.19
C TYR A 315 -1.96 -10.37 -5.25
N ILE A 316 -1.09 -9.36 -5.16
CA ILE A 316 0.06 -9.32 -4.27
C ILE A 316 -0.33 -8.57 -3.01
N SER A 317 -0.23 -9.24 -1.87
CA SER A 317 -0.40 -8.65 -0.55
C SER A 317 0.93 -8.06 -0.08
N ALA A 318 0.97 -6.73 0.06
CA ALA A 318 2.06 -6.04 0.71
C ALA A 318 1.89 -6.12 2.24
N PRO A 319 2.99 -6.18 3.01
CA PRO A 319 2.90 -6.18 4.46
C PRO A 319 2.47 -4.81 4.96
N ILE A 320 1.74 -4.80 6.08
CA ILE A 320 1.28 -3.60 6.77
C ILE A 320 2.37 -3.19 7.76
N PRO A 321 3.18 -2.14 7.48
CA PRO A 321 4.15 -1.63 8.44
C PRO A 321 3.40 -1.01 9.62
N GLN A 322 3.85 -1.31 10.84
CA GLN A 322 3.20 -0.84 12.05
C GLN A 322 4.18 -0.68 13.20
N THR A 323 3.83 0.19 14.14
CA THR A 323 4.60 0.46 15.37
C THR A 323 3.65 1.01 16.43
N ASP A 324 4.04 1.01 17.69
CA ASP A 324 3.22 1.56 18.77
C ASP A 324 4.03 2.42 19.75
N TYR A 325 3.29 3.07 20.66
CA TYR A 325 3.81 3.97 21.67
C TYR A 325 4.90 3.37 22.59
N THR A 326 5.06 2.03 22.61
CA THR A 326 6.09 1.35 23.39
C THR A 326 7.37 1.07 22.60
N THR A 327 7.30 1.07 21.26
CA THR A 327 8.42 0.65 20.39
C THR A 327 8.98 1.74 19.49
N MET A 328 8.33 2.91 19.39
CA MET A 328 8.74 3.99 18.49
C MET A 328 10.16 4.51 18.71
N LYS A 329 10.89 4.71 17.61
CA LYS A 329 12.25 5.26 17.59
C LYS A 329 12.38 6.44 16.62
N ALA A 330 13.01 7.51 17.09
CA ALA A 330 13.37 8.65 16.24
C ALA A 330 14.33 8.23 15.11
N GLY A 331 14.10 8.73 13.90
CA GLY A 331 14.85 8.40 12.70
C GLY A 331 14.48 7.06 12.06
N VAL A 332 13.53 6.31 12.63
CA VAL A 332 13.03 5.04 12.10
C VAL A 332 11.51 5.08 11.96
N ASP A 333 10.81 5.29 13.08
CA ASP A 333 9.36 5.29 13.14
C ASP A 333 8.78 6.69 12.97
N TYR A 334 9.54 7.73 13.30
CA TYR A 334 9.20 9.13 13.07
C TYR A 334 10.47 9.94 12.84
N PHE A 335 10.35 11.07 12.16
CA PHE A 335 11.47 11.92 11.77
C PHE A 335 11.25 13.34 12.32
N PRO A 336 11.94 13.70 13.43
CA PRO A 336 11.75 14.99 14.11
C PRO A 336 11.90 16.21 13.18
N ASP A 337 12.85 16.14 12.24
CA ASP A 337 13.21 17.25 11.35
C ASP A 337 12.36 17.33 10.07
N LEU A 338 11.40 16.40 9.89
CA LEU A 338 10.51 16.38 8.72
C LEU A 338 9.12 16.91 9.06
N SER A 339 8.41 17.32 8.00
CA SER A 339 7.02 17.79 8.08
C SER A 339 6.13 16.75 8.78
N ASP A 340 5.07 17.22 9.42
CA ASP A 340 4.00 16.38 9.94
C ASP A 340 3.33 15.55 8.84
N ASP A 341 3.24 16.12 7.64
CA ASP A 341 2.57 15.52 6.48
C ASP A 341 3.38 14.41 5.78
N PHE A 342 4.61 14.14 6.23
CA PHE A 342 5.43 13.08 5.68
C PHE A 342 4.88 11.71 6.11
N PHE A 343 4.80 10.75 5.19
CA PHE A 343 4.38 9.38 5.51
C PHE A 343 5.59 8.50 5.82
N VAL A 344 5.71 8.04 7.06
CA VAL A 344 6.92 7.33 7.52
C VAL A 344 7.05 5.94 6.88
N ALA A 345 5.94 5.34 6.45
CA ALA A 345 5.88 4.00 5.85
C ALA A 345 6.32 3.99 4.38
N SER A 346 7.54 4.43 4.08
CA SER A 346 7.95 4.72 2.72
C SER A 346 8.75 3.61 2.01
N GLY A 347 8.81 2.39 2.52
CA GLY A 347 9.61 1.32 1.87
C GLY A 347 9.19 -0.10 2.24
N PHE A 348 9.73 -1.06 1.49
CA PHE A 348 9.52 -2.49 1.67
C PHE A 348 10.87 -3.20 1.70
N PRO A 349 11.55 -3.28 2.87
CA PRO A 349 12.88 -3.86 2.99
C PRO A 349 12.96 -5.32 2.55
N GLN A 350 11.94 -6.13 2.84
CA GLN A 350 11.80 -7.51 2.36
C GLN A 350 11.72 -7.63 0.84
N CYS A 351 11.37 -6.53 0.17
CA CYS A 351 11.36 -6.38 -1.28
C CYS A 351 12.62 -5.68 -1.81
N ASN A 352 13.63 -5.42 -1.00
CA ASN A 352 14.78 -4.57 -1.36
C ASN A 352 14.36 -3.18 -1.89
N ILE A 353 13.24 -2.63 -1.40
CA ILE A 353 12.77 -1.27 -1.71
C ILE A 353 13.12 -0.41 -0.50
N THR A 354 14.30 0.20 -0.54
CA THR A 354 14.84 1.02 0.56
C THR A 354 14.72 2.51 0.22
N LEU A 355 13.50 3.04 0.25
CA LEU A 355 13.26 4.48 0.13
C LEU A 355 13.15 5.03 1.55
N ASN A 356 14.23 5.63 2.04
CA ASN A 356 14.21 6.34 3.30
C ASN A 356 13.85 7.81 3.08
N ALA A 357 13.50 8.49 4.16
CA ALA A 357 13.20 9.92 4.15
C ALA A 357 14.25 10.76 3.41
N GLY A 358 15.55 10.47 3.62
CA GLY A 358 16.63 11.19 2.95
C GLY A 358 16.60 11.07 1.42
N LYS A 359 16.32 9.87 0.89
CA LYS A 359 16.15 9.65 -0.56
C LYS A 359 14.94 10.40 -1.11
N LEU A 360 13.81 10.38 -0.41
CA LEU A 360 12.57 11.01 -0.86
C LEU A 360 12.64 12.55 -0.84
N MET A 361 13.34 13.11 0.14
CA MET A 361 13.55 14.56 0.24
C MET A 361 14.52 15.09 -0.82
N ASN A 362 15.46 14.26 -1.29
CA ASN A 362 16.41 14.63 -2.35
C ASN A 362 15.80 14.49 -3.76
N ALA A 363 14.92 13.51 -3.99
CA ALA A 363 14.22 13.35 -5.28
C ALA A 363 13.35 14.57 -5.65
N ALA A 364 12.92 15.36 -4.66
CA ALA A 364 12.16 16.60 -4.86
C ALA A 364 12.99 17.78 -5.42
N LYS A 365 14.33 17.70 -5.41
CA LYS A 365 15.22 18.80 -5.84
C LYS A 365 15.64 18.73 -7.31
N THR A 366 15.26 17.68 -8.03
CA THR A 366 15.62 17.44 -9.44
C THR A 366 14.50 17.73 -10.43
N GLN A 367 13.51 18.55 -10.05
CA GLN A 367 12.48 19.05 -10.96
C GLN A 367 12.93 20.29 -11.73
#